data_AF-A0A8H6MQG2-F1
#
_entry.id   AF-A0A8H6MQG2-F1
#
_cell.length_a   1.000
_cell.length_b   1.000
_cell.length_c   1.000
_cell.angle_alpha   90.00
_cell.angle_beta   90.00
_cell.angle_gamma   90.00
#
_symmetry.space_group_name_H-M   'P 1'
#
loop_
_entity.id
_entity.type
_entity.pdbx_description
1 polymer ?
#
loop_
_entity_poly.entity_id
_entity_poly.type
_entity_poly.pdbx_seq_one_letter_code
_entity_poly.pdbx_strand_id
1 'polypeptide(L)'
;MTRLLPLAALASTLLPAVQAWGSMGHATVAYIATNFVAPETKAYMQQLLGDASDDYLASVSSWADSYRYTTEGAFTSTFHYIDALDDPPASCGIDLERDCGPTGCIVSALANYTSRMLLPELELEQRQIAAKMVIHFTGDVGQPLHCENIEAGGNGIPVEFNSTKTNLHAAWDTNIPQSITGPGAALAVAKEWAASLSTEIQSGDFRVASKCWVQGLSLEDPEDMALKWASESNAFVCTVVLPKGREGVENLDISGEYTTSAQPTVSMQIAKQGYRLAKWLDAIVAEVA
;
A
#
# COMPACT_ATOMS: atom_id res chain seq x y z
N MET A 1 -34.04 -30.26 41.23
CA MET A 1 -33.46 -30.43 39.88
C MET A 1 -33.08 -29.06 39.35
N THR A 2 -31.87 -28.61 39.66
CA THR A 2 -31.36 -27.29 39.29
C THR A 2 -30.81 -27.37 37.87
N ARG A 3 -31.48 -26.72 36.91
CA ARG A 3 -31.03 -26.67 35.50
C ARG A 3 -29.92 -25.63 35.38
N LEU A 4 -28.68 -26.09 35.14
CA LEU A 4 -27.57 -25.24 34.74
C LEU A 4 -27.75 -24.85 33.26
N LEU A 5 -27.89 -23.56 32.98
CA LEU A 5 -27.82 -23.00 31.62
C LEU A 5 -26.34 -22.94 31.21
N PRO A 6 -25.96 -23.41 30.01
CA PRO A 6 -24.60 -23.27 29.53
C PRO A 6 -24.36 -21.81 29.09
N LEU A 7 -23.36 -21.18 29.69
CA LEU A 7 -22.78 -19.94 29.17
C LEU A 7 -22.15 -20.27 27.81
N ALA A 8 -22.79 -19.84 26.72
CA ALA A 8 -22.15 -19.83 25.42
C ALA A 8 -21.10 -18.71 25.43
N ALA A 9 -19.83 -19.08 25.58
CA ALA A 9 -18.71 -18.18 25.33
C ALA A 9 -18.69 -17.86 23.83
N LEU A 10 -19.13 -16.65 23.46
CA LEU A 10 -18.83 -16.08 22.15
C LEU A 10 -17.31 -15.86 22.10
N ALA A 11 -16.59 -16.82 21.52
CA ALA A 11 -15.24 -16.57 21.06
C ALA A 11 -15.35 -15.64 19.85
N SER A 12 -15.18 -14.33 20.09
CA SER A 12 -14.96 -13.35 19.03
C SER A 12 -13.64 -13.71 18.36
N THR A 13 -13.70 -14.46 17.27
CA THR A 13 -12.58 -14.58 16.33
C THR A 13 -12.36 -13.19 15.76
N LEU A 14 -11.41 -12.44 16.33
CA LEU A 14 -10.81 -11.29 15.66
C LEU A 14 -10.18 -11.83 14.39
N LEU A 15 -10.91 -11.74 13.28
CA LEU A 15 -10.31 -11.89 11.97
C LEU A 15 -9.22 -10.82 11.90
N PRO A 16 -7.98 -11.16 11.52
CA PRO A 16 -6.99 -10.15 11.25
C PRO A 16 -7.59 -9.23 10.18
N ALA A 17 -7.77 -7.96 10.54
CA ALA A 17 -8.12 -6.94 9.56
C ALA A 17 -6.97 -6.95 8.56
N VAL A 18 -7.26 -7.39 7.34
CA VAL A 18 -6.32 -7.38 6.23
C VAL A 18 -6.20 -5.92 5.83
N GLN A 19 -5.31 -5.21 6.53
CA GLN A 19 -4.73 -3.93 6.11
C GLN A 19 -4.11 -4.13 4.73
N ALA A 20 -3.91 -3.07 3.97
CA ALA A 20 -3.09 -3.14 2.76
C ALA A 20 -1.63 -3.47 3.11
N TRP A 21 -0.59 -2.91 2.47
CA TRP A 21 0.75 -2.99 3.10
C TRP A 21 0.59 -2.77 4.61
N GLY A 22 1.05 -3.70 5.46
CA GLY A 22 0.71 -3.64 6.87
C GLY A 22 1.15 -2.29 7.45
N SER A 23 0.67 -1.90 8.63
CA SER A 23 0.96 -0.57 9.20
C SER A 23 2.45 -0.17 9.16
N MET A 24 3.35 -1.14 9.31
CA MET A 24 4.79 -0.95 9.12
C MET A 24 5.17 -0.60 7.66
N GLY A 25 4.63 -1.28 6.64
CA GLY A 25 4.90 -1.00 5.23
C GLY A 25 4.44 0.40 4.81
N HIS A 26 3.23 0.79 5.22
CA HIS A 26 2.74 2.17 5.03
C HIS A 26 3.62 3.22 5.67
N ALA A 27 4.01 2.99 6.94
CA ALA A 27 4.90 3.88 7.63
C ALA A 27 6.27 3.96 6.92
N THR A 28 6.79 2.85 6.39
CA THR A 28 8.06 2.85 5.63
C THR A 28 7.94 3.68 4.36
N VAL A 29 6.88 3.49 3.56
CA VAL A 29 6.61 4.32 2.36
C VAL A 29 6.57 5.80 2.74
N ALA A 30 5.85 6.15 3.81
CA ALA A 30 5.72 7.53 4.28
C ALA A 30 7.04 8.12 4.81
N TYR A 31 7.86 7.33 5.51
CA TYR A 31 9.18 7.79 5.96
C TYR A 31 10.16 7.98 4.80
N ILE A 32 10.14 7.09 3.80
CA ILE A 32 10.91 7.31 2.58
C ILE A 32 10.46 8.61 1.93
N ALA A 33 9.14 8.85 1.81
CA ALA A 33 8.64 10.09 1.23
C ALA A 33 9.16 11.32 2.01
N THR A 34 9.06 11.31 3.34
CA THR A 34 9.61 12.35 4.22
C THR A 34 11.09 12.66 3.95
N ASN A 35 11.89 11.65 3.58
CA ASN A 35 13.33 11.82 3.31
C ASN A 35 13.63 12.47 1.94
N PHE A 36 12.66 12.52 1.02
CA PHE A 36 12.87 12.96 -0.37
C PHE A 36 12.03 14.15 -0.82
N VAL A 37 11.01 14.55 -0.05
CA VAL A 37 10.23 15.77 -0.32
C VAL A 37 11.10 17.02 -0.15
N ALA A 38 10.76 18.07 -0.89
CA ALA A 38 11.36 19.39 -0.74
C ALA A 38 11.03 20.01 0.63
N PRO A 39 11.88 20.93 1.16
CA PRO A 39 11.62 21.62 2.41
C PRO A 39 10.25 22.33 2.46
N GLU A 40 9.83 22.92 1.35
CA GLU A 40 8.55 23.61 1.19
C GLU A 40 7.38 22.61 1.28
N THR A 41 7.50 21.47 0.61
CA THR A 41 6.55 20.34 0.70
C THR A 41 6.43 19.83 2.13
N LYS A 42 7.55 19.64 2.84
CA LYS A 42 7.54 19.25 4.26
C LYS A 42 6.77 20.27 5.10
N ALA A 43 7.09 21.55 4.96
CA ALA A 43 6.43 22.61 5.73
C ALA A 43 4.91 22.68 5.45
N TYR A 44 4.52 22.62 4.16
CA TYR A 44 3.12 22.63 3.76
C TYR A 44 2.36 21.43 4.34
N MET A 45 2.91 20.23 4.21
CA MET A 45 2.24 19.01 4.67
C MET A 45 2.16 18.94 6.20
N GLN A 46 3.20 19.39 6.92
CA GLN A 46 3.15 19.51 8.38
C GLN A 46 2.05 20.49 8.83
N GLN A 47 1.92 21.64 8.16
CA GLN A 47 0.84 22.59 8.44
C GLN A 47 -0.54 22.00 8.11
N LEU A 48 -0.69 21.38 6.94
CA LEU A 48 -1.95 20.79 6.50
C LEU A 48 -2.42 19.69 7.47
N LEU A 49 -1.52 18.81 7.88
CA LEU A 49 -1.82 17.69 8.77
C LEU A 49 -1.87 18.08 10.26
N GLY A 50 -1.40 19.28 10.62
CA GLY A 50 -1.34 19.74 12.00
C GLY A 50 -0.32 18.97 12.85
N ASP A 51 0.74 18.46 12.22
CA ASP A 51 1.79 17.66 12.86
C ASP A 51 3.17 18.18 12.40
N ALA A 52 3.89 18.82 13.32
CA ALA A 52 5.24 19.35 13.05
C ALA A 52 6.37 18.36 13.41
N SER A 53 6.04 17.13 13.78
CA SER A 53 7.03 16.09 14.07
C SER A 53 7.71 15.57 12.79
N ASP A 54 8.77 14.79 12.95
CA ASP A 54 9.39 14.07 11.83
C ASP A 54 8.58 12.84 11.39
N ASP A 55 7.49 12.53 12.07
CA ASP A 55 6.63 11.39 11.78
C ASP A 55 5.33 11.82 11.05
N TYR A 56 5.21 13.10 10.64
CA TYR A 56 3.97 13.71 10.12
C TYR A 56 3.25 12.96 8.98
N LEU A 57 3.98 12.33 8.05
CA LEU A 57 3.36 11.46 7.02
C LEU A 57 3.10 10.04 7.57
N ALA A 58 4.04 9.50 8.34
CA ALA A 58 3.98 8.13 8.84
C ALA A 58 2.86 7.93 9.86
N SER A 59 2.60 8.93 10.71
CA SER A 59 1.57 8.93 11.75
C SER A 59 0.14 8.82 11.18
N VAL A 60 -0.05 9.26 9.93
CA VAL A 60 -1.35 9.20 9.23
C VAL A 60 -1.39 8.14 8.12
N SER A 61 -0.28 7.44 7.86
CA SER A 61 -0.12 6.55 6.71
C SER A 61 -1.07 5.35 6.70
N SER A 62 -1.52 4.88 7.86
CA SER A 62 -2.52 3.79 7.98
C SER A 62 -3.93 4.29 8.33
N TRP A 63 -4.18 5.61 8.24
CA TRP A 63 -5.47 6.19 8.63
C TRP A 63 -6.62 5.69 7.72
N ALA A 64 -6.41 5.61 6.40
CA ALA A 64 -7.45 5.20 5.44
C ALA A 64 -7.92 3.75 5.72
N ASP A 65 -6.97 2.91 6.08
CA ASP A 65 -7.16 1.51 6.47
C ASP A 65 -8.05 1.33 7.71
N SER A 66 -8.00 2.30 8.64
CA SER A 66 -8.91 2.37 9.79
C SER A 66 -10.23 3.03 9.43
N TYR A 67 -10.19 4.06 8.58
CA TYR A 67 -11.34 4.86 8.17
C TYR A 67 -12.39 4.03 7.40
N ARG A 68 -11.95 3.12 6.53
CA ARG A 68 -12.86 2.25 5.75
C ARG A 68 -13.78 1.36 6.60
N TYR A 69 -13.46 1.17 7.89
CA TYR A 69 -14.29 0.41 8.82
C TYR A 69 -15.24 1.28 9.67
N THR A 70 -15.22 2.61 9.51
CA THR A 70 -16.23 3.48 10.13
C THR A 70 -17.47 3.60 9.25
N THR A 71 -18.58 4.06 9.82
CA THR A 71 -19.81 4.30 9.06
C THR A 71 -19.58 5.34 7.95
N GLU A 72 -18.81 6.37 8.27
CA GLU A 72 -18.50 7.49 7.38
C GLU A 72 -17.54 7.08 6.26
N GLY A 73 -16.58 6.21 6.54
CA GLY A 73 -15.56 5.80 5.58
C GLY A 73 -15.86 4.50 4.83
N ALA A 74 -16.94 3.79 5.15
CA ALA A 74 -17.26 2.50 4.53
C ALA A 74 -17.21 2.50 2.98
N PHE A 75 -17.60 3.62 2.36
CA PHE A 75 -17.57 3.80 0.90
C PHE A 75 -16.16 3.75 0.29
N THR A 76 -15.11 3.93 1.09
CA THR A 76 -13.73 3.93 0.60
C THR A 76 -13.11 2.55 0.56
N SER A 77 -13.83 1.50 0.96
CA SER A 77 -13.29 0.14 1.06
C SER A 77 -12.72 -0.38 -0.27
N THR A 78 -13.35 -0.06 -1.40
CA THR A 78 -12.89 -0.46 -2.74
C THR A 78 -11.77 0.43 -3.28
N PHE A 79 -11.46 1.55 -2.61
CA PHE A 79 -10.41 2.48 -3.06
C PHE A 79 -8.99 1.97 -2.77
N HIS A 80 -8.85 0.87 -2.05
CA HIS A 80 -7.55 0.30 -1.69
C HIS A 80 -7.00 -0.63 -2.78
N TYR A 81 -7.79 -1.03 -3.77
CA TYR A 81 -7.36 -2.02 -4.76
C TYR A 81 -8.00 -1.77 -6.14
N ILE A 82 -7.48 -2.47 -7.14
CA ILE A 82 -8.12 -2.67 -8.44
C ILE A 82 -8.08 -4.16 -8.75
N ASP A 83 -9.26 -4.75 -8.97
CA ASP A 83 -9.42 -6.18 -9.18
C ASP A 83 -9.16 -6.52 -10.65
N ALA A 84 -7.88 -6.68 -11.01
CA ALA A 84 -7.49 -7.03 -12.38
C ALA A 84 -8.12 -8.37 -12.80
N LEU A 85 -8.99 -8.36 -13.81
CA LEU A 85 -9.65 -9.56 -14.33
C LEU A 85 -8.80 -10.23 -15.44
N ASP A 86 -7.58 -10.63 -15.08
CA ASP A 86 -6.60 -11.31 -15.93
C ASP A 86 -6.46 -12.83 -15.61
N ASP A 87 -5.38 -13.49 -16.01
CA ASP A 87 -5.19 -14.95 -15.91
C ASP A 87 -3.77 -15.33 -15.45
N PRO A 88 -3.37 -15.01 -14.21
CA PRO A 88 -2.03 -15.29 -13.72
C PRO A 88 -1.78 -16.80 -13.54
N PRO A 89 -0.58 -17.32 -13.90
CA PRO A 89 0.59 -16.58 -14.39
C PRO A 89 0.66 -16.44 -15.92
N ALA A 90 -0.34 -16.91 -16.66
CA ALA A 90 -0.29 -16.95 -18.12
C ALA A 90 -0.34 -15.54 -18.74
N SER A 91 -1.13 -14.64 -18.16
CA SER A 91 -1.27 -13.26 -18.59
C SER A 91 -1.63 -12.37 -17.41
N CYS A 92 -0.86 -11.31 -17.20
CA CYS A 92 -1.16 -10.25 -16.24
C CYS A 92 -1.37 -8.93 -16.98
N GLY A 93 -2.42 -8.20 -16.61
CA GLY A 93 -2.69 -6.88 -17.16
C GLY A 93 -3.99 -6.27 -16.65
N ILE A 94 -3.93 -4.95 -16.44
CA ILE A 94 -5.06 -4.14 -16.01
C ILE A 94 -5.71 -3.48 -17.22
N ASP A 95 -7.04 -3.51 -17.25
CA ASP A 95 -7.88 -2.69 -18.11
C ASP A 95 -8.82 -1.87 -17.21
N LEU A 96 -8.69 -0.54 -17.26
CA LEU A 96 -9.37 0.32 -16.30
C LEU A 96 -10.91 0.23 -16.39
N GLU A 97 -11.46 0.14 -17.60
CA GLU A 97 -12.92 0.06 -17.81
C GLU A 97 -13.48 -1.29 -17.32
N ARG A 98 -12.72 -2.37 -17.53
CA ARG A 98 -13.06 -3.72 -17.09
C ARG A 98 -12.92 -3.89 -15.57
N ASP A 99 -11.85 -3.35 -14.99
CA ASP A 99 -11.39 -3.70 -13.63
C ASP A 99 -11.77 -2.66 -12.57
N CYS A 100 -11.98 -1.39 -12.95
CA CYS A 100 -12.44 -0.36 -12.03
C CYS A 100 -13.96 -0.36 -11.95
N GLY A 101 -14.49 -1.10 -10.97
CA GLY A 101 -15.93 -1.23 -10.75
C GLY A 101 -16.64 0.12 -10.47
N PRO A 102 -17.99 0.13 -10.48
CA PRO A 102 -18.79 1.36 -10.36
C PRO A 102 -18.68 2.06 -8.99
N THR A 103 -18.15 1.36 -7.98
CA THR A 103 -17.86 1.91 -6.65
C THR A 103 -16.51 2.60 -6.58
N GLY A 104 -15.74 2.62 -7.69
CA GLY A 104 -14.38 3.12 -7.74
C GLY A 104 -13.34 2.09 -7.28
N CYS A 105 -12.12 2.31 -7.73
CA CYS A 105 -10.93 1.52 -7.43
C CYS A 105 -9.77 2.46 -7.04
N ILE A 106 -8.62 1.89 -6.66
CA ILE A 106 -7.42 2.64 -6.27
C ILE A 106 -6.96 3.66 -7.32
N VAL A 107 -7.07 3.33 -8.60
CA VAL A 107 -6.69 4.22 -9.70
C VAL A 107 -7.55 5.49 -9.70
N SER A 108 -8.88 5.32 -9.76
CA SER A 108 -9.85 6.42 -9.71
C SER A 108 -9.77 7.22 -8.40
N ALA A 109 -9.49 6.55 -7.28
CA ALA A 109 -9.42 7.17 -5.96
C ALA A 109 -8.17 8.03 -5.83
N LEU A 110 -7.01 7.51 -6.22
CA LEU A 110 -5.76 8.27 -6.22
C LEU A 110 -5.86 9.51 -7.12
N ALA A 111 -6.50 9.39 -8.29
CA ALA A 111 -6.75 10.51 -9.18
C ALA A 111 -7.69 11.57 -8.57
N ASN A 112 -8.81 11.14 -8.00
CA ASN A 112 -9.78 12.02 -7.34
C ASN A 112 -9.15 12.75 -6.14
N TYR A 113 -8.51 12.04 -5.22
CA TYR A 113 -7.92 12.68 -4.03
C TYR A 113 -6.69 13.53 -4.36
N THR A 114 -5.94 13.20 -5.41
CA THR A 114 -4.92 14.13 -5.96
C THR A 114 -5.58 15.43 -6.43
N SER A 115 -6.65 15.34 -7.23
CA SER A 115 -7.38 16.52 -7.70
C SER A 115 -7.92 17.37 -6.55
N ARG A 116 -8.41 16.74 -5.48
CA ARG A 116 -8.87 17.45 -4.27
C ARG A 116 -7.74 18.16 -3.52
N MET A 117 -6.52 17.63 -3.52
CA MET A 117 -5.37 18.34 -2.94
C MET A 117 -4.99 19.60 -3.74
N LEU A 118 -5.32 19.63 -5.03
CA LEU A 118 -5.08 20.77 -5.93
C LEU A 118 -6.12 21.90 -5.79
N LEU A 119 -7.15 21.72 -4.96
CA LEU A 119 -8.23 22.69 -4.74
C LEU A 119 -8.06 23.40 -3.38
N PRO A 120 -7.35 24.54 -3.31
CA PRO A 120 -7.08 25.24 -2.05
C PRO A 120 -8.34 25.79 -1.37
N GLU A 121 -9.44 25.94 -2.11
CA GLU A 121 -10.74 26.40 -1.62
C GLU A 121 -11.51 25.34 -0.82
N LEU A 122 -11.10 24.06 -0.88
CA LEU A 122 -11.73 23.03 -0.06
C LEU A 122 -11.46 23.29 1.42
N GLU A 123 -12.44 22.92 2.25
CA GLU A 123 -12.33 22.98 3.70
C GLU A 123 -11.11 22.19 4.19
N LEU A 124 -10.48 22.67 5.27
CA LEU A 124 -9.25 22.08 5.80
C LEU A 124 -9.38 20.56 6.02
N GLU A 125 -10.49 20.11 6.60
CA GLU A 125 -10.76 18.69 6.85
C GLU A 125 -10.81 17.87 5.55
N GLN A 126 -11.39 18.42 4.48
CA GLN A 126 -11.47 17.74 3.19
C GLN A 126 -10.10 17.60 2.53
N ARG A 127 -9.23 18.61 2.67
CA ARG A 127 -7.85 18.57 2.20
C ARG A 127 -6.99 17.62 3.04
N GLN A 128 -7.21 17.56 4.35
CA GLN A 128 -6.57 16.58 5.23
C GLN A 128 -6.95 15.14 4.88
N ILE A 129 -8.23 14.87 4.61
CA ILE A 129 -8.67 13.56 4.13
C ILE A 129 -8.00 13.23 2.79
N ALA A 130 -7.98 14.18 1.85
CA ALA A 130 -7.34 13.97 0.55
C ALA A 130 -5.85 13.64 0.68
N ALA A 131 -5.11 14.39 1.50
CA ALA A 131 -3.71 14.12 1.80
C ALA A 131 -3.49 12.71 2.37
N LYS A 132 -4.29 12.31 3.36
CA LYS A 132 -4.18 10.97 3.98
C LYS A 132 -4.49 9.85 2.99
N MET A 133 -5.46 10.05 2.11
CA MET A 133 -5.80 9.09 1.05
C MET A 133 -4.67 8.97 0.02
N VAL A 134 -4.11 10.08 -0.45
CA VAL A 134 -2.97 10.06 -1.40
C VAL A 134 -1.74 9.37 -0.79
N ILE A 135 -1.42 9.66 0.47
CA ILE A 135 -0.32 9.01 1.20
C ILE A 135 -0.52 7.49 1.26
N HIS A 136 -1.73 7.04 1.59
CA HIS A 136 -2.05 5.63 1.74
C HIS A 136 -2.08 4.90 0.39
N PHE A 137 -2.87 5.39 -0.58
CA PHE A 137 -3.06 4.73 -1.87
C PHE A 137 -1.78 4.70 -2.72
N THR A 138 -0.87 5.66 -2.55
CA THR A 138 0.45 5.55 -3.19
C THR A 138 1.23 4.35 -2.66
N GLY A 139 1.04 3.96 -1.39
CA GLY A 139 1.56 2.71 -0.85
C GLY A 139 0.86 1.49 -1.45
N ASP A 140 -0.47 1.41 -1.33
CA ASP A 140 -1.29 0.27 -1.75
C ASP A 140 -1.07 -0.13 -3.20
N VAL A 141 -1.00 0.86 -4.11
CA VAL A 141 -0.81 0.59 -5.54
C VAL A 141 0.53 -0.08 -5.84
N GLY A 142 1.49 -0.08 -4.90
CA GLY A 142 2.74 -0.82 -4.96
C GLY A 142 2.65 -2.27 -4.49
N GLN A 143 1.56 -2.70 -3.87
CA GLN A 143 1.37 -4.08 -3.43
C GLN A 143 0.77 -4.88 -4.61
N PRO A 144 1.48 -5.85 -5.20
CA PRO A 144 0.99 -6.55 -6.40
C PRO A 144 -0.43 -7.15 -6.27
N LEU A 145 -0.75 -7.72 -5.10
CA LEU A 145 -2.05 -8.31 -4.80
C LEU A 145 -3.17 -7.28 -4.51
N HIS A 146 -2.85 -6.00 -4.41
CA HIS A 146 -3.85 -4.91 -4.48
C HIS A 146 -4.25 -4.57 -5.92
N CYS A 147 -3.57 -5.15 -6.90
CA CYS A 147 -3.79 -4.92 -8.33
C CYS A 147 -4.19 -6.23 -9.03
N GLU A 148 -4.94 -7.08 -8.34
CA GLU A 148 -5.24 -8.46 -8.75
C GLU A 148 -6.56 -8.94 -8.16
N ASN A 149 -7.39 -9.61 -8.96
CA ASN A 149 -8.70 -10.13 -8.52
C ASN A 149 -8.64 -11.54 -7.92
N ILE A 150 -7.69 -12.40 -8.32
CA ILE A 150 -7.70 -13.83 -8.00
C ILE A 150 -7.89 -14.06 -6.50
N GLU A 151 -9.00 -14.73 -6.13
CA GLU A 151 -9.35 -14.99 -4.74
C GLU A 151 -9.36 -13.73 -3.85
N ALA A 152 -9.91 -12.62 -4.36
CA ALA A 152 -9.93 -11.30 -3.71
C ALA A 152 -8.50 -10.82 -3.36
N GLY A 153 -7.65 -10.73 -4.38
CA GLY A 153 -6.23 -10.38 -4.20
C GLY A 153 -5.46 -11.41 -3.38
N GLY A 154 -5.82 -12.68 -3.43
CA GLY A 154 -5.14 -13.74 -2.67
C GLY A 154 -5.59 -13.88 -1.22
N ASN A 155 -6.61 -13.13 -0.77
CA ASN A 155 -7.23 -13.31 0.54
C ASN A 155 -7.86 -14.71 0.72
N GLY A 156 -8.39 -15.27 -0.37
CA GLY A 156 -8.94 -16.61 -0.44
C GLY A 156 -7.91 -17.72 -0.69
N ILE A 157 -6.62 -17.40 -0.80
CA ILE A 157 -5.54 -18.39 -0.97
C ILE A 157 -4.91 -18.67 0.40
N PRO A 158 -5.28 -19.77 1.08
CA PRO A 158 -4.70 -20.12 2.37
C PRO A 158 -3.23 -20.51 2.21
N VAL A 159 -2.38 -20.03 3.11
CA VAL A 159 -0.96 -20.39 3.20
C VAL A 159 -0.55 -20.52 4.66
N GLU A 160 0.63 -21.08 4.91
CA GLU A 160 1.28 -20.99 6.21
C GLU A 160 2.51 -20.09 6.11
N PHE A 161 2.83 -19.41 7.21
CA PHE A 161 4.07 -18.65 7.34
C PHE A 161 4.71 -19.01 8.67
N ASN A 162 5.86 -19.70 8.64
CA ASN A 162 6.49 -20.26 9.83
C ASN A 162 5.50 -21.14 10.63
N SER A 163 4.83 -22.05 9.92
CA SER A 163 3.80 -22.97 10.45
C SER A 163 2.58 -22.30 11.11
N THR A 164 2.40 -20.99 10.88
CA THR A 164 1.22 -20.25 11.33
C THR A 164 0.30 -20.00 10.15
N LYS A 165 -0.98 -20.38 10.27
CA LYS A 165 -1.97 -20.19 9.21
C LYS A 165 -2.23 -18.70 8.96
N THR A 166 -2.23 -18.33 7.68
CA THR A 166 -2.56 -17.00 7.18
C THR A 166 -3.14 -17.14 5.75
N ASN A 167 -3.22 -16.05 4.99
CA ASN A 167 -3.49 -16.07 3.55
C ASN A 167 -2.38 -15.36 2.78
N LEU A 168 -2.35 -15.56 1.46
CA LEU A 168 -1.29 -15.02 0.60
C LEU A 168 -1.22 -13.48 0.67
N HIS A 169 -2.37 -12.81 0.68
CA HIS A 169 -2.45 -11.35 0.75
C HIS A 169 -1.81 -10.81 2.04
N ALA A 170 -2.25 -11.31 3.19
CA ALA A 170 -1.72 -10.95 4.50
C ALA A 170 -0.21 -11.27 4.63
N ALA A 171 0.25 -12.34 3.97
CA ALA A 171 1.67 -12.67 3.93
C ALA A 171 2.49 -11.62 3.17
N TRP A 172 1.98 -11.13 2.03
CA TRP A 172 2.60 -10.04 1.27
C TRP A 172 2.56 -8.71 2.00
N ASP A 173 1.44 -8.38 2.65
CA ASP A 173 1.29 -7.13 3.39
C ASP A 173 2.16 -7.04 4.63
N THR A 174 2.29 -8.16 5.35
CA THR A 174 2.77 -8.13 6.73
C THR A 174 3.90 -9.11 6.97
N ASN A 175 3.73 -10.39 6.66
CA ASN A 175 4.71 -11.41 7.07
C ASN A 175 6.05 -11.28 6.31
N ILE A 176 6.02 -11.09 5.00
CA ILE A 176 7.23 -10.94 4.18
C ILE A 176 7.96 -9.63 4.55
N PRO A 177 7.31 -8.45 4.64
CA PRO A 177 7.97 -7.24 5.12
C PRO A 177 8.59 -7.41 6.52
N GLN A 178 7.87 -8.00 7.48
CA GLN A 178 8.41 -8.25 8.83
C GLN A 178 9.57 -9.25 8.84
N SER A 179 9.62 -10.18 7.87
CA SER A 179 10.77 -11.08 7.72
C SER A 179 12.06 -10.37 7.29
N ILE A 180 11.93 -9.21 6.62
CA ILE A 180 13.06 -8.37 6.20
C ILE A 180 13.56 -7.54 7.38
N THR A 181 12.63 -6.91 8.09
CA THR A 181 12.97 -5.91 9.11
C THR A 181 13.22 -6.50 10.49
N GLY A 182 12.70 -7.69 10.76
CA GLY A 182 12.65 -8.26 12.10
C GLY A 182 11.54 -7.66 12.97
N PRO A 183 11.41 -8.14 14.22
CA PRO A 183 10.34 -7.73 15.13
C PRO A 183 10.59 -6.33 15.71
N GLY A 184 9.52 -5.60 16.00
CA GLY A 184 9.59 -4.34 16.74
C GLY A 184 8.32 -3.51 16.63
N ALA A 185 8.34 -2.33 17.23
CA ALA A 185 7.25 -1.37 17.09
C ALA A 185 7.20 -0.85 15.65
N ALA A 186 6.01 -0.86 15.04
CA ALA A 186 5.83 -0.60 13.61
C ALA A 186 6.53 0.67 13.13
N LEU A 187 6.33 1.82 13.80
CA LEU A 187 6.95 3.09 13.39
C LEU A 187 8.48 3.08 13.53
N ALA A 188 9.02 2.52 14.62
CA ALA A 188 10.47 2.50 14.84
C ALA A 188 11.17 1.64 13.77
N VAL A 189 10.66 0.43 13.55
CA VAL A 189 11.16 -0.50 12.53
C VAL A 189 10.98 0.09 11.12
N ALA A 190 9.83 0.71 10.85
CA ALA A 190 9.57 1.34 9.58
C ALA A 190 10.55 2.48 9.27
N LYS A 191 10.89 3.29 10.28
CA LYS A 191 11.84 4.40 10.16
C LYS A 191 13.26 3.92 9.86
N GLU A 192 13.70 2.86 10.52
CA GLU A 192 15.01 2.23 10.27
C GLU A 192 15.07 1.63 8.86
N TRP A 193 14.03 0.89 8.45
CA TRP A 193 13.98 0.30 7.12
C TRP A 193 13.91 1.38 6.03
N ALA A 194 13.12 2.43 6.25
CA ALA A 194 13.04 3.58 5.34
C ALA A 194 14.40 4.27 5.17
N ALA A 195 15.19 4.41 6.23
CA ALA A 195 16.54 4.99 6.16
C ALA A 195 17.48 4.13 5.29
N SER A 196 17.43 2.80 5.45
CA SER A 196 18.17 1.86 4.60
C SER A 196 17.75 1.96 3.14
N LEU A 197 16.44 1.89 2.84
CA LEU A 197 15.94 2.00 1.47
C LEU A 197 16.21 3.39 0.86
N SER A 198 16.20 4.45 1.65
CA SER A 198 16.59 5.79 1.19
C SER A 198 18.06 5.86 0.80
N THR A 199 18.94 5.13 1.51
CA THR A 199 20.36 5.00 1.15
C THR A 199 20.53 4.23 -0.16
N GLU A 200 19.73 3.18 -0.39
CA GLU A 200 19.72 2.44 -1.66
C GLU A 200 19.27 3.32 -2.82
N ILE A 201 18.26 4.18 -2.61
CA ILE A 201 17.79 5.15 -3.61
C ILE A 201 18.84 6.22 -3.91
N GLN A 202 19.59 6.69 -2.91
CA GLN A 202 20.57 7.77 -3.08
C GLN A 202 21.89 7.29 -3.69
N SER A 203 22.40 6.15 -3.21
CA SER A 203 23.76 5.69 -3.48
C SER A 203 23.91 4.19 -3.75
N GLY A 204 22.89 3.38 -3.52
CA GLY A 204 22.95 1.93 -3.67
C GLY A 204 22.29 1.41 -4.94
N ASP A 205 21.70 0.22 -4.84
CA ASP A 205 21.20 -0.56 -5.97
C ASP A 205 20.02 0.12 -6.70
N PHE A 206 19.24 0.92 -5.97
CA PHE A 206 18.09 1.64 -6.53
C PHE A 206 18.44 2.99 -7.16
N ARG A 207 19.68 3.49 -7.04
CA ARG A 207 20.08 4.81 -7.53
C ARG A 207 19.79 5.06 -9.01
N VAL A 208 20.00 4.05 -9.85
CA VAL A 208 19.75 4.18 -11.30
C VAL A 208 18.26 4.00 -11.60
N ALA A 209 17.64 2.99 -10.99
CA ALA A 209 16.23 2.66 -11.21
C ALA A 209 15.28 3.78 -10.74
N SER A 210 15.61 4.48 -9.66
CA SER A 210 14.76 5.53 -9.07
C SER A 210 14.48 6.69 -10.02
N LYS A 211 15.40 7.00 -10.93
CA LYS A 211 15.18 7.99 -11.99
C LYS A 211 14.06 7.59 -12.95
N CYS A 212 13.96 6.30 -13.25
CA CYS A 212 12.91 5.76 -14.13
C CYS A 212 11.55 5.66 -13.41
N TRP A 213 11.55 5.47 -12.09
CA TRP A 213 10.31 5.32 -11.30
C TRP A 213 9.39 6.54 -11.37
N VAL A 214 9.98 7.73 -11.56
CA VAL A 214 9.29 9.03 -11.64
C VAL A 214 9.41 9.66 -13.04
N GLN A 215 9.89 8.90 -14.03
CA GLN A 215 9.98 9.41 -15.40
C GLN A 215 8.58 9.63 -15.98
N GLY A 216 8.34 10.85 -16.46
CA GLY A 216 7.05 11.26 -17.02
C GLY A 216 5.98 11.54 -15.97
N LEU A 217 6.35 11.70 -14.69
CA LEU A 217 5.43 12.12 -13.64
C LEU A 217 4.78 13.45 -14.02
N SER A 218 3.45 13.47 -14.09
CA SER A 218 2.63 14.63 -14.44
C SER A 218 1.33 14.61 -13.65
N LEU A 219 0.87 15.80 -13.23
CA LEU A 219 -0.44 15.98 -12.60
C LEU A 219 -1.55 16.27 -13.62
N GLU A 220 -1.24 16.37 -14.92
CA GLU A 220 -2.23 16.62 -15.96
C GLU A 220 -3.25 15.48 -16.08
N ASP A 221 -2.78 14.23 -15.91
CA ASP A 221 -3.61 13.03 -15.88
C ASP A 221 -3.20 12.11 -14.71
N PRO A 222 -3.70 12.38 -13.49
CA PRO A 222 -3.47 11.55 -12.32
C PRO A 222 -3.98 10.11 -12.49
N GLU A 223 -4.98 9.88 -13.34
CA GLU A 223 -5.57 8.56 -13.56
C GLU A 223 -4.64 7.68 -14.40
N ASP A 224 -4.07 8.22 -15.48
CA ASP A 224 -3.05 7.53 -16.29
C ASP A 224 -1.82 7.17 -15.45
N MET A 225 -1.35 8.11 -14.60
CA MET A 225 -0.23 7.87 -13.70
C MET A 225 -0.51 6.74 -12.69
N ALA A 226 -1.69 6.76 -12.08
CA ALA A 226 -2.11 5.72 -11.14
C ALA A 226 -2.30 4.36 -11.84
N LEU A 227 -2.88 4.34 -13.05
CA LEU A 227 -3.05 3.13 -13.87
C LEU A 227 -1.70 2.52 -14.24
N LYS A 228 -0.73 3.34 -14.63
CA LYS A 228 0.64 2.90 -14.91
C LYS A 228 1.28 2.26 -13.69
N TRP A 229 1.13 2.87 -12.51
CA TRP A 229 1.70 2.30 -11.27
C TRP A 229 1.03 0.98 -10.90
N ALA A 230 -0.29 0.89 -11.04
CA ALA A 230 -1.04 -0.34 -10.80
C ALA A 230 -0.61 -1.45 -11.78
N SER A 231 -0.47 -1.12 -13.07
CA SER A 231 -0.05 -2.08 -14.11
C SER A 231 1.35 -2.62 -13.89
N GLU A 232 2.28 -1.76 -13.45
CA GLU A 232 3.64 -2.18 -13.09
C GLU A 232 3.65 -3.12 -11.86
N SER A 233 2.75 -2.90 -10.90
CA SER A 233 2.61 -3.76 -9.72
C SER A 233 1.95 -5.10 -10.06
N ASN A 234 0.86 -5.08 -10.84
CA ASN A 234 0.17 -6.28 -11.32
C ASN A 234 1.11 -7.20 -12.13
N ALA A 235 2.06 -6.65 -12.91
CA ALA A 235 3.04 -7.47 -13.63
C ALA A 235 3.85 -8.42 -12.71
N PHE A 236 4.10 -8.03 -11.46
CA PHE A 236 4.79 -8.90 -10.49
C PHE A 236 3.93 -10.07 -10.01
N VAL A 237 2.61 -10.05 -10.22
CA VAL A 237 1.74 -11.18 -9.90
C VAL A 237 2.16 -12.41 -10.70
N CYS A 238 2.32 -12.27 -12.03
CA CYS A 238 2.72 -13.36 -12.90
C CYS A 238 4.18 -13.79 -12.69
N THR A 239 5.09 -12.87 -12.36
CA THR A 239 6.53 -13.18 -12.34
C THR A 239 7.09 -13.51 -10.96
N VAL A 240 6.42 -13.07 -9.88
CA VAL A 240 6.93 -13.20 -8.49
C VAL A 240 5.88 -13.76 -7.53
N VAL A 241 4.65 -13.25 -7.56
CA VAL A 241 3.62 -13.68 -6.59
C VAL A 241 3.14 -15.11 -6.88
N LEU A 242 2.76 -15.39 -8.13
CA LEU A 242 2.18 -16.66 -8.56
C LEU A 242 2.90 -17.26 -9.80
N PRO A 243 4.24 -17.29 -9.90
CA PRO A 243 4.93 -17.75 -11.11
C PRO A 243 4.69 -19.22 -11.47
N LYS A 244 4.16 -20.01 -10.52
CA LYS A 244 3.75 -21.41 -10.70
C LYS A 244 2.22 -21.59 -10.54
N GLY A 245 1.46 -20.49 -10.62
CA GLY A 245 0.04 -20.43 -10.32
C GLY A 245 -0.28 -20.62 -8.83
N ARG A 246 -1.57 -20.64 -8.52
CA ARG A 246 -2.12 -20.86 -7.16
C ARG A 246 -1.56 -22.11 -6.49
N GLU A 247 -1.43 -23.20 -7.24
CA GLU A 247 -0.90 -24.49 -6.75
C GLU A 247 0.54 -24.38 -6.23
N GLY A 248 1.28 -23.35 -6.66
CA GLY A 248 2.65 -23.09 -6.19
C GLY A 248 2.76 -22.51 -4.77
N VAL A 249 1.64 -22.09 -4.17
CA VAL A 249 1.62 -21.45 -2.84
C VAL A 249 0.52 -21.97 -1.92
N GLU A 250 -0.61 -22.40 -2.46
CA GLU A 250 -1.79 -22.74 -1.68
C GLU A 250 -1.55 -23.94 -0.74
N ASN A 251 -1.93 -23.77 0.53
CA ASN A 251 -1.74 -24.74 1.61
C ASN A 251 -0.27 -25.13 1.86
N LEU A 252 0.69 -24.31 1.42
CA LEU A 252 2.12 -24.50 1.66
C LEU A 252 2.64 -23.51 2.70
N ASP A 253 3.72 -23.87 3.40
CA ASP A 253 4.50 -22.91 4.17
C ASP A 253 5.41 -22.12 3.23
N ILE A 254 5.12 -20.83 3.09
CA ILE A 254 5.80 -19.95 2.16
C ILE A 254 6.96 -19.16 2.81
N SER A 255 7.30 -19.41 4.08
CA SER A 255 8.37 -18.65 4.77
C SER A 255 9.79 -18.98 4.30
N GLY A 256 9.98 -20.05 3.53
CA GLY A 256 11.27 -20.47 2.97
C GLY A 256 11.62 -19.80 1.64
N GLU A 257 11.91 -20.61 0.63
CA GLU A 257 12.39 -20.17 -0.70
C GLU A 257 11.47 -19.14 -1.35
N TYR A 258 10.15 -19.30 -1.21
CA TYR A 258 9.17 -18.33 -1.71
C TYR A 258 9.42 -16.94 -1.16
N THR A 259 9.45 -16.80 0.17
CA THR A 259 9.71 -15.51 0.84
C THR A 259 11.07 -14.95 0.44
N THR A 260 12.14 -15.75 0.46
CA THR A 260 13.47 -15.28 0.04
C THR A 260 13.47 -14.73 -1.39
N SER A 261 12.72 -15.35 -2.31
CA SER A 261 12.60 -14.86 -3.69
C SER A 261 11.74 -13.59 -3.84
N ALA A 262 10.77 -13.38 -2.93
CA ALA A 262 9.86 -12.23 -2.96
C ALA A 262 10.45 -10.98 -2.28
N GLN A 263 11.33 -11.14 -1.29
CA GLN A 263 11.92 -10.04 -0.49
C GLN A 263 12.53 -8.89 -1.34
N PRO A 264 13.28 -9.15 -2.43
CA PRO A 264 13.79 -8.06 -3.28
C PRO A 264 12.68 -7.23 -3.93
N THR A 265 11.63 -7.89 -4.42
CA THR A 265 10.47 -7.21 -5.03
C THR A 265 9.70 -6.40 -4.00
N VAL A 266 9.49 -6.94 -2.80
CA VAL A 266 8.85 -6.22 -1.69
C VAL A 266 9.65 -4.96 -1.32
N SER A 267 10.96 -5.09 -1.11
CA SER A 267 11.83 -3.96 -0.79
C SER A 267 11.84 -2.90 -1.89
N MET A 268 11.90 -3.34 -3.15
CA MET A 268 11.86 -2.44 -4.30
C MET A 268 10.52 -1.71 -4.40
N GLN A 269 9.37 -2.39 -4.24
CA GLN A 269 8.06 -1.75 -4.32
C GLN A 269 7.85 -0.73 -3.20
N ILE A 270 8.25 -1.04 -1.96
CA ILE A 270 8.22 -0.07 -0.85
C ILE A 270 9.10 1.16 -1.14
N ALA A 271 10.33 0.95 -1.63
CA ALA A 271 11.24 2.03 -2.01
C ALA A 271 10.67 2.90 -3.15
N LYS A 272 10.13 2.23 -4.17
CA LYS A 272 9.56 2.85 -5.36
C LYS A 272 8.36 3.72 -5.02
N GLN A 273 7.44 3.21 -4.22
CA GLN A 273 6.25 3.95 -3.82
C GLN A 273 6.57 5.09 -2.85
N GLY A 274 7.52 4.92 -1.94
CA GLY A 274 7.98 6.02 -1.09
C GLY A 274 8.62 7.16 -1.88
N TYR A 275 9.44 6.82 -2.88
CA TYR A 275 10.05 7.83 -3.76
C TYR A 275 9.02 8.50 -4.68
N ARG A 276 8.05 7.74 -5.21
CA ARG A 276 6.92 8.30 -5.98
C ARG A 276 6.07 9.22 -5.15
N LEU A 277 5.71 8.83 -3.92
CA LEU A 277 4.94 9.66 -3.01
C LEU A 277 5.64 11.00 -2.75
N ALA A 278 6.96 11.00 -2.51
CA ALA A 278 7.71 12.25 -2.37
C ALA A 278 7.56 13.15 -3.60
N LYS A 279 7.77 12.61 -4.81
CA LYS A 279 7.72 13.40 -6.04
C LYS A 279 6.31 13.80 -6.46
N TRP A 280 5.32 13.02 -6.08
CA TRP A 280 3.91 13.36 -6.26
C TRP A 280 3.51 14.50 -5.33
N LEU A 281 3.87 14.43 -4.05
CA LEU A 281 3.63 15.52 -3.09
C LEU A 281 4.38 16.80 -3.46
N ASP A 282 5.64 16.71 -3.90
CA ASP A 282 6.41 17.86 -4.40
C ASP A 282 5.70 18.54 -5.57
N ALA A 283 5.18 17.76 -6.52
CA ALA A 283 4.43 18.30 -7.65
C ALA A 283 3.10 18.94 -7.20
N ILE A 284 2.34 18.29 -6.31
CA ILE A 284 1.06 18.82 -5.83
C ILE A 284 1.27 20.14 -5.09
N VAL A 285 2.24 20.19 -4.17
CA VAL A 285 2.50 21.37 -3.34
C VAL A 285 2.99 22.54 -4.20
N ALA A 286 3.79 22.28 -5.24
CA ALA A 286 4.22 23.33 -6.15
C ALA A 286 3.07 24.06 -6.88
N GLU A 287 1.90 23.43 -7.02
CA GLU A 287 0.72 24.04 -7.64
C GLU A 287 -0.16 24.83 -6.65
N VAL A 288 -0.03 24.60 -5.33
CA VAL A 288 -0.97 25.14 -4.32
C VAL A 288 -0.36 25.94 -3.18
N ALA A 289 0.97 25.93 -3.01
CA ALA A 289 1.68 26.66 -1.96
C ALA A 289 2.28 27.97 -2.47
#